data_AF-A0A2V6FSI2-F1
#
_entry.id   AF-A0A2V6FSI2-F1
#
_cell.length_a   1.000
_cell.length_b   1.000
_cell.length_c   1.000
_cell.angle_alpha   90.00
_cell.angle_beta   90.00
_cell.angle_gamma   90.00
#
_symmetry.space_group_name_H-M   'P 1'
#
loop_
_entity.id
_entity.type
_entity.pdbx_description
1 polymer ?
#
loop_
_entity_poly.entity_id
_entity_poly.type
_entity_poly.pdbx_seq_one_letter_code
_entity_poly.pdbx_strand_id
1 'polypeptide(L)'
;TEIKPMDKASETILALKPVIFHYKKELDPEAIPQFGLVAEEVAKVSPDLVVRDDKGEIYTVRYDAVNAMLLNEFLKQHCQMQELQATLAEQQKEIKALKTELETQE
;
A
#
# COMPACT_ATOMS: atom_id res chain seq x y z
N THR A 1 -12.13 17.63 -18.48
CA THR A 1 -12.03 16.57 -17.45
C THR A 1 -11.24 17.12 -16.29
N GLU A 2 -11.68 16.89 -15.06
CA GLU A 2 -10.89 17.26 -13.86
C GLU A 2 -9.90 16.13 -13.55
N ILE A 3 -8.63 16.30 -13.91
CA ILE A 3 -7.56 15.34 -13.63
C ILE A 3 -6.66 15.94 -12.55
N LYS A 4 -6.50 15.24 -11.43
CA LYS A 4 -5.70 15.68 -10.27
C LYS A 4 -4.88 14.50 -9.74
N PRO A 5 -3.72 14.74 -9.10
CA PRO A 5 -3.01 13.71 -8.35
C PRO A 5 -3.91 13.01 -7.31
N MET A 6 -3.60 11.76 -6.98
CA MET A 6 -4.38 11.03 -5.97
C MET A 6 -4.13 11.54 -4.55
N ASP A 7 -2.97 12.17 -4.30
CA ASP A 7 -2.56 12.66 -2.98
C ASP A 7 -2.91 11.64 -1.88
N LYS A 8 -3.67 12.04 -0.86
CA LYS A 8 -4.02 11.17 0.27
C LYS A 8 -5.14 10.17 -0.03
N ALA A 9 -5.81 10.26 -1.18
CA ALA A 9 -6.93 9.38 -1.49
C ALA A 9 -6.51 7.91 -1.57
N SER A 10 -5.29 7.63 -2.06
CA SER A 10 -4.73 6.28 -2.14
C SER A 10 -4.26 5.71 -0.80
N GLU A 11 -4.07 6.53 0.24
CA GLU A 11 -3.59 6.06 1.55
C GLU A 11 -4.57 5.12 2.24
N THR A 12 -5.85 5.18 1.87
CA THR A 12 -6.87 4.27 2.39
C THR A 12 -6.55 2.79 2.17
N ILE A 13 -5.78 2.46 1.12
CA ILE A 13 -5.42 1.08 0.82
C ILE A 13 -4.46 0.48 1.86
N LEU A 14 -3.73 1.33 2.59
CA LEU A 14 -2.76 0.91 3.61
C LEU A 14 -3.43 0.28 4.83
N ALA A 15 -4.74 0.53 5.02
CA ALA A 15 -5.54 -0.09 6.08
C ALA A 15 -6.22 -1.40 5.63
N LEU A 16 -6.12 -1.77 4.35
CA LEU A 16 -6.70 -3.00 3.83
C LEU A 16 -5.89 -4.22 4.28
N LYS A 17 -6.57 -5.36 4.42
CA LYS A 17 -5.98 -6.61 4.90
C LYS A 17 -6.09 -7.68 3.81
N PRO A 18 -5.02 -7.94 3.05
CA PRO A 18 -4.98 -9.05 2.12
C PRO A 18 -5.19 -10.38 2.87
N VAL A 19 -5.96 -11.27 2.26
CA VAL A 19 -6.26 -12.60 2.79
C VAL A 19 -5.90 -13.68 1.78
N ILE A 20 -5.67 -14.87 2.30
CA ILE A 20 -5.63 -16.11 1.53
C ILE A 20 -6.96 -16.83 1.80
N PHE A 21 -7.66 -17.22 0.74
CA PHE A 21 -8.93 -17.93 0.86
C PHE A 21 -9.01 -19.06 -0.17
N HIS A 22 -10.00 -19.94 0.00
CA HIS A 22 -10.33 -20.96 -0.97
C HIS A 22 -11.78 -20.79 -1.38
N TYR A 23 -12.08 -21.02 -2.66
CA TYR A 23 -13.47 -21.12 -3.07
C TYR A 23 -14.13 -22.34 -2.44
N LYS A 24 -15.46 -22.34 -2.40
CA LYS A 24 -16.22 -23.53 -1.99
C LYS A 24 -15.85 -24.68 -2.91
N LYS A 25 -15.79 -25.91 -2.38
CA LYS A 25 -15.44 -27.12 -3.13
C LYS A 25 -16.30 -27.36 -4.39
N GLU A 26 -17.52 -26.85 -4.39
CA GLU A 26 -18.44 -26.90 -5.53
C GLU A 26 -17.95 -26.08 -6.73
N LEU A 27 -17.20 -25.00 -6.47
CA LEU A 27 -16.64 -24.10 -7.48
C LEU A 27 -15.17 -24.44 -7.78
N ASP A 28 -14.45 -24.95 -6.78
CA ASP A 28 -13.05 -25.35 -6.89
C ASP A 28 -12.79 -26.64 -6.08
N PRO A 29 -12.94 -27.81 -6.72
CA PRO A 29 -12.68 -29.11 -6.08
C PRO A 29 -11.22 -29.29 -5.63
N GLU A 30 -10.29 -28.61 -6.30
CA GLU A 30 -8.86 -28.70 -6.02
C GLU A 30 -8.44 -27.81 -4.85
N ALA A 31 -9.32 -26.90 -4.42
CA ALA A 31 -9.10 -25.96 -3.32
C ALA A 31 -7.76 -25.21 -3.48
N ILE A 32 -7.59 -24.57 -4.63
CA ILE A 32 -6.41 -23.78 -4.95
C ILE A 32 -6.43 -22.49 -4.11
N PRO A 33 -5.35 -22.17 -3.36
CA PRO A 33 -5.27 -20.94 -2.60
C PRO A 33 -5.42 -19.70 -3.50
N GLN A 34 -6.38 -18.87 -3.16
CA GLN A 34 -6.64 -17.58 -3.78
C GLN A 34 -6.14 -16.45 -2.89
N PHE A 35 -5.73 -15.35 -3.51
CA PHE A 35 -5.28 -14.15 -2.82
C PHE A 35 -6.22 -13.01 -3.16
N GLY A 36 -6.61 -12.23 -2.16
CA GLY A 36 -7.50 -11.10 -2.42
C GLY A 36 -7.89 -10.34 -1.18
N LEU A 37 -9.01 -9.63 -1.30
CA LEU A 37 -9.61 -8.81 -0.25
C LEU A 37 -11.06 -9.24 -0.05
N VAL A 38 -11.54 -9.16 1.20
CA VAL A 38 -12.96 -9.39 1.54
C VAL A 38 -13.72 -8.09 1.29
N ALA A 39 -14.68 -8.10 0.36
CA ALA A 39 -15.36 -6.88 -0.09
C ALA A 39 -16.08 -6.14 1.05
N GLU A 40 -16.68 -6.86 2.00
CA GLU A 40 -17.34 -6.30 3.18
C GLU A 40 -16.35 -5.63 4.15
N GLU A 41 -15.11 -6.11 4.22
CA GLU A 41 -14.06 -5.46 5.01
C GLU A 41 -13.51 -4.23 4.30
N VAL A 42 -13.32 -4.32 2.97
CA VAL A 42 -12.94 -3.17 2.14
C VAL A 42 -13.97 -2.06 2.26
N ALA A 43 -15.26 -2.38 2.20
CA ALA A 43 -16.33 -1.38 2.29
C ALA A 43 -16.37 -0.64 3.64
N LYS A 44 -15.90 -1.26 4.73
CA LYS A 44 -15.76 -0.59 6.05
C LYS A 44 -14.62 0.43 6.06
N VAL A 45 -13.57 0.19 5.27
CA VAL A 45 -12.40 1.08 5.15
C VAL A 45 -12.65 2.16 4.10
N SER A 46 -13.11 1.77 2.91
CA SER A 46 -13.41 2.65 1.79
C SER A 46 -14.59 2.10 0.98
N PRO A 47 -15.81 2.65 1.19
CA PRO A 47 -17.00 2.27 0.43
C PRO A 47 -16.85 2.49 -1.10
N ASP A 48 -16.01 3.43 -1.50
CA ASP A 48 -15.77 3.77 -2.92
C ASP A 48 -14.95 2.71 -3.66
N LEU A 49 -14.31 1.79 -2.92
CA LEU A 49 -13.51 0.69 -3.47
C LEU A 49 -14.29 -0.61 -3.65
N VAL A 50 -15.62 -0.59 -3.47
CA VAL A 50 -16.49 -1.73 -3.77
C VAL A 50 -17.55 -1.38 -4.80
N VAL A 51 -18.01 -2.39 -5.52
CA VAL A 51 -19.18 -2.32 -6.41
C VAL A 51 -20.36 -2.92 -5.68
N ARG A 52 -21.51 -2.26 -5.81
CA ARG A 52 -22.79 -2.78 -5.32
C ARG A 52 -23.65 -3.24 -6.49
N ASP A 53 -24.45 -4.27 -6.27
CA ASP A 53 -25.43 -4.74 -7.25
C ASP A 53 -26.68 -3.84 -7.29
N ASP A 54 -27.67 -4.21 -8.13
CA ASP A 54 -28.93 -3.47 -8.28
C ASP A 54 -29.77 -3.40 -7.00
N LYS A 55 -29.49 -4.26 -6.02
CA LYS A 55 -30.14 -4.28 -4.70
C LYS A 55 -29.38 -3.46 -3.66
N GLY A 56 -28.21 -2.93 -4.02
CA GLY A 56 -27.33 -2.18 -3.13
C GLY A 56 -26.41 -3.07 -2.28
N GLU A 57 -26.39 -4.39 -2.52
CA GLU A 57 -25.55 -5.32 -1.79
C GLU A 57 -24.11 -5.30 -2.33
N ILE A 58 -23.13 -5.49 -1.45
CA ILE A 58 -21.72 -5.49 -1.85
C ILE A 58 -21.46 -6.72 -2.72
N TYR A 59 -21.01 -6.49 -3.95
CA TYR A 59 -20.83 -7.53 -4.95
C TYR A 59 -19.35 -7.89 -5.16
N THR A 60 -18.47 -6.90 -5.29
CA THR A 60 -17.05 -7.14 -5.54
C THR A 60 -16.19 -5.92 -5.17
N VAL A 61 -14.87 -6.14 -5.08
CA VAL A 61 -13.88 -5.08 -4.91
C VAL A 61 -13.52 -4.48 -6.27
N ARG A 62 -13.32 -3.17 -6.32
CA ARG A 62 -12.84 -2.44 -7.51
C ARG A 62 -11.33 -2.59 -7.65
N TYR A 63 -10.88 -3.78 -8.05
CA TYR A 63 -9.45 -4.10 -8.15
C TYR A 63 -8.66 -3.15 -9.07
N ASP A 64 -9.25 -2.62 -10.14
CA ASP A 64 -8.57 -1.64 -10.99
C ASP A 64 -8.22 -0.35 -10.24
N ALA A 65 -9.12 0.12 -9.37
CA ALA A 65 -8.87 1.29 -8.53
C ALA A 65 -7.81 0.99 -7.47
N VAL A 66 -7.92 -0.17 -6.81
CA VAL A 66 -6.94 -0.63 -5.82
C VAL A 66 -5.54 -0.72 -6.44
N ASN A 67 -5.41 -1.29 -7.64
CA ASN A 67 -4.14 -1.44 -8.34
C ASN A 67 -3.50 -0.08 -8.69
N ALA A 68 -4.29 0.88 -9.17
CA ALA A 68 -3.80 2.22 -9.46
C ALA A 68 -3.36 2.97 -8.19
N MET A 69 -4.09 2.81 -7.09
CA MET A 69 -3.73 3.36 -5.78
C MET A 69 -2.46 2.71 -5.22
N LEU A 70 -2.31 1.39 -5.36
CA LEU A 70 -1.10 0.65 -4.96
C LEU A 70 0.14 1.19 -5.68
N LEU A 71 0.04 1.46 -6.98
CA LEU A 71 1.12 2.09 -7.74
C LEU A 71 1.47 3.48 -7.17
N ASN A 72 0.47 4.29 -6.83
CA ASN A 72 0.71 5.62 -6.25
C ASN A 72 1.44 5.54 -4.89
N GLU A 73 0.98 4.66 -3.99
CA GLU A 73 1.64 4.47 -2.68
C GLU A 73 3.04 3.87 -2.83
N PHE A 74 3.25 2.95 -3.76
CA PHE A 74 4.58 2.40 -4.06
C PHE A 74 5.55 3.50 -4.52
N LEU A 75 5.10 4.40 -5.40
CA LEU A 75 5.91 5.53 -5.87
C LEU A 75 6.25 6.52 -4.74
N LYS A 76 5.29 6.82 -3.86
CA LYS A 76 5.53 7.65 -2.67
C LYS A 76 6.58 7.03 -1.76
N GLN A 77 6.42 5.74 -1.43
CA GLN A 77 7.37 5.01 -0.59
C GLN A 77 8.76 4.95 -1.22
N HIS A 78 8.85 4.75 -2.54
CA HIS A 78 10.12 4.77 -3.25
C HIS A 78 10.82 6.14 -3.13
N CYS A 79 10.08 7.24 -3.28
CA CYS A 79 10.62 8.59 -3.12
C CYS A 79 11.10 8.84 -1.69
N GLN A 80 10.29 8.50 -0.68
CA GLN A 80 10.68 8.63 0.73
C GLN A 80 11.91 7.79 1.07
N MET A 81 12.03 6.60 0.49
CA MET A 81 13.20 5.74 0.68
C MET A 81 14.47 6.37 0.11
N GLN A 82 14.40 7.00 -1.08
CA GLN A 82 15.54 7.71 -1.67
C GLN A 82 15.98 8.91 -0.80
N GLU A 83 15.03 9.69 -0.30
CA GLU A 83 15.30 10.83 0.59
C GLU A 83 15.94 10.39 1.91
N LEU A 84 15.44 9.30 2.49
CA LEU A 84 15.99 8.72 3.71
C LEU A 84 17.43 8.21 3.49
N GLN A 85 17.68 7.54 2.36
CA GLN A 85 19.03 7.07 2.00
C GLN A 85 20.02 8.24 1.83
N ALA A 86 19.60 9.33 1.19
CA ALA A 86 20.43 10.52 1.04
C ALA A 86 20.76 11.16 2.41
N THR A 87 19.76 11.26 3.29
CA THR A 87 19.93 11.79 4.65
C THR A 87 20.88 10.92 5.47
N LEU A 88 20.73 9.60 5.40
CA LEU A 88 21.61 8.66 6.09
C LEU A 88 23.06 8.76 5.61
N ALA A 89 23.29 8.92 4.30
CA ALA A 89 24.62 9.10 3.75
C ALA A 89 25.28 10.39 4.25
N GLU A 90 24.52 11.47 4.41
CA GLU A 90 25.03 12.73 4.96
C GLU A 90 25.33 12.62 6.45
N GLN A 91 24.42 12.05 7.24
CA GLN A 91 24.65 11.78 8.66
C GLN A 91 25.88 10.89 8.89
N GLN A 92 26.11 9.90 8.04
CA GLN A 92 27.32 9.06 8.11
C GLN A 92 28.61 9.85 7.91
N LYS A 93 28.61 10.85 7.01
CA LYS A 93 29.78 11.73 6.82
C LYS A 93 30.01 12.62 8.03
N GLU A 94 28.95 13.23 8.56
CA GLU A 94 29.03 14.08 9.75
C GLU A 94 29.57 13.30 10.96
N ILE A 95 29.02 12.11 11.22
CA ILE A 95 29.48 11.23 12.30
C ILE A 95 30.96 10.87 12.11
N LYS A 96 31.38 10.57 10.87
CA LYS A 96 32.78 10.26 10.58
C LYS A 96 33.70 11.46 10.84
N ALA A 97 33.28 12.65 10.43
CA ALA A 97 34.04 13.89 10.66
C ALA A 97 34.19 14.19 12.15
N LEU A 98 33.09 14.11 12.91
CA LEU A 98 33.09 14.32 14.37
C LEU A 98 33.97 13.28 15.08
N LYS A 99 33.92 12.02 14.66
CA LYS A 99 34.78 10.96 15.21
C LYS A 99 36.26 11.27 15.00
N THR A 100 36.64 11.71 13.80
CA THR A 100 38.02 12.11 13.52
C THR A 100 38.45 13.31 14.36
N GLU A 101 37.57 14.29 14.56
CA GLU A 101 37.87 15.45 15.42
C GLU A 101 38.11 15.04 16.88
N LEU A 102 37.27 14.16 17.44
CA LEU A 102 37.45 13.59 18.78
C LEU A 102 38.77 12.84 18.92
N GLU A 103 39.13 11.99 17.95
CA GLU A 103 40.40 11.25 17.93
C GLU A 103 41.64 12.18 17.85
N THR A 104 41.50 13.40 17.33
CA THR A 104 42.59 14.39 17.29
C THR A 104 42.68 15.28 18.54
N GLN A 105 41.67 15.23 19.41
CA GLN A 105 41.64 15.99 20.67
C GLN A 105 42.17 15.18 21.88
N GLU A 106 42.36 13.86 21.72
CA GLU A 106 43.11 12.99 22.64
C GLU A 106 44.61 12.96 22.30
#